data_AF-A0MA73-F1
#
_entry.id   AF-A0MA73-F1
#
_cell.length_a   1.000
_cell.length_b   1.000
_cell.length_c   1.000
_cell.angle_alpha   90.00
_cell.angle_beta   90.00
_cell.angle_gamma   90.00
#
_symmetry.space_group_name_H-M   'P 1'
#
loop_
_entity.id
_entity.type
_entity.pdbx_description
1 polymer ?
#
loop_
_entity_poly.entity_id
_entity_poly.type
_entity_poly.pdbx_seq_one_letter_code
_entity_poly.pdbx_strand_id
1 'polypeptide(L)'
;LAKQTTSGTILNNVGTMDWQDDRNPLLPSGCLSIHFRNMQLKAIKRSDKKGTEAVTEEKFCILFQSDFNVGGNDLVFQVWTLSLPVVVTVHGNQECNAMATVLWDNAFADPGRTPFVVPESVPWPKLGEQLHSKFQQ
;
A
#
# COMPACT_ATOMS: atom_id res chain seq x y z
N LEU A 1 12.92 -2.59 -15.04
CA LEU A 1 12.45 -3.80 -14.34
C LEU A 1 13.09 -3.83 -12.95
N ALA A 2 12.34 -3.45 -11.93
CA ALA A 2 12.81 -3.56 -10.54
C ALA A 2 13.17 -5.02 -10.29
N LYS A 3 14.45 -5.30 -10.05
CA LYS A 3 14.89 -6.62 -9.60
C LYS A 3 14.06 -6.99 -8.38
N GLN A 4 13.50 -8.19 -8.48
CA GLN A 4 12.67 -9.02 -7.59
C GLN A 4 13.11 -9.11 -6.12
N THR A 5 13.44 -8.01 -5.45
CA THR A 5 13.66 -8.02 -4.00
C THR A 5 12.34 -7.75 -3.31
N THR A 6 11.54 -8.81 -3.13
CA THR A 6 10.38 -8.76 -2.25
C THR A 6 10.85 -8.77 -0.80
N SER A 7 10.37 -7.82 0.00
CA SER A 7 10.66 -7.81 1.44
C SER A 7 9.82 -8.83 2.21
N GLY A 8 8.74 -9.37 1.66
CA GLY A 8 7.89 -10.31 2.39
C GLY A 8 7.19 -11.34 1.50
N THR A 9 6.64 -12.37 2.14
CA THR A 9 5.86 -13.42 1.48
C THR A 9 4.41 -13.32 1.94
N ILE A 10 3.48 -13.18 1.00
CA ILE A 10 2.04 -13.14 1.26
C ILE A 10 1.41 -14.42 0.68
N LEU A 11 0.54 -15.08 1.46
CA LEU A 11 -0.29 -16.20 1.02
C LEU A 11 -1.61 -15.68 0.43
N ASN A 12 -2.22 -16.47 -0.46
CA ASN A 12 -3.50 -16.13 -1.12
C ASN A 12 -3.45 -14.78 -1.86
N ASN A 13 -2.31 -14.48 -2.49
CA ASN A 13 -1.98 -13.21 -3.14
C ASN A 13 -2.10 -13.23 -4.67
N VAL A 14 -2.70 -14.28 -5.23
CA VAL A 14 -2.93 -14.44 -6.68
C VAL A 14 -4.42 -14.70 -6.89
N GLY A 15 -4.98 -14.14 -7.95
CA GLY A 15 -6.30 -14.49 -8.43
C GLY A 15 -6.55 -13.97 -9.84
N THR A 16 -7.75 -14.26 -10.34
CA THR A 16 -8.21 -13.84 -11.66
C THR A 16 -9.07 -12.59 -11.53
N MET A 17 -8.93 -11.64 -12.47
CA MET A 17 -9.84 -10.51 -12.55
C MET A 17 -11.12 -10.93 -13.26
N ASP A 18 -12.26 -10.55 -12.69
CA ASP A 18 -13.58 -10.82 -13.22
C ASP A 18 -14.22 -9.53 -13.72
N TRP A 19 -14.86 -9.62 -14.87
CA TRP A 19 -15.68 -8.53 -15.41
C TRP A 19 -16.98 -8.44 -14.63
N GLN A 20 -17.27 -7.26 -14.07
CA GLN A 20 -18.53 -6.98 -13.38
C GLN A 20 -19.46 -6.19 -14.30
N ASP A 21 -20.45 -6.89 -14.85
CA ASP A 21 -21.45 -6.27 -15.72
C ASP A 21 -22.45 -5.41 -14.94
N ASP A 22 -23.08 -5.87 -13.86
CA ASP A 22 -24.13 -5.08 -13.18
C ASP A 22 -24.58 -5.58 -11.78
N ARG A 23 -23.79 -6.41 -11.08
CA ARG A 23 -24.27 -7.11 -9.86
C ARG A 23 -23.77 -6.55 -8.53
N ASN A 24 -22.96 -5.51 -8.52
CA ASN A 24 -22.51 -4.87 -7.28
C ASN A 24 -22.87 -3.38 -7.28
N PRO A 25 -23.85 -2.94 -6.47
CA PRO A 25 -24.23 -1.53 -6.37
C PRO A 25 -23.13 -0.62 -5.79
N LEU A 26 -22.00 -1.19 -5.33
CA LEU A 26 -20.84 -0.46 -4.82
C LEU A 26 -19.71 -0.29 -5.87
N LEU A 27 -19.80 -0.90 -7.06
CA LEU A 27 -18.83 -0.71 -8.13
C LEU A 27 -19.48 -0.07 -9.37
N PRO A 28 -18.73 0.75 -10.14
CA PRO A 28 -19.17 1.20 -11.44
C PRO A 28 -19.41 -0.01 -12.37
N SER A 29 -20.56 -0.06 -13.05
CA SER A 29 -20.83 -1.03 -14.09
C SER A 29 -19.77 -0.96 -15.18
N GLY A 30 -19.35 -2.12 -15.69
CA GLY A 30 -18.29 -2.21 -16.70
C GLY A 30 -16.87 -2.10 -16.13
N CYS A 31 -16.62 -2.76 -15.00
CA CYS A 31 -15.29 -2.77 -14.37
C CYS A 31 -14.68 -4.18 -14.37
N LEU A 32 -13.42 -4.29 -14.78
CA LEU A 32 -12.60 -5.48 -14.58
C LEU A 32 -11.94 -5.39 -13.19
N SER A 33 -12.24 -6.33 -12.29
CA SER A 33 -11.80 -6.23 -10.89
C SER A 33 -11.44 -7.57 -10.28
N ILE A 34 -10.61 -7.53 -9.24
CA ILE A 34 -10.23 -8.69 -8.43
C ILE A 34 -10.39 -8.33 -6.95
N HIS A 35 -10.84 -9.29 -6.14
CA HIS A 35 -11.04 -9.10 -4.71
C HIS A 35 -10.19 -10.07 -3.89
N PHE A 36 -9.17 -9.54 -3.22
CA PHE A 36 -8.31 -10.29 -2.32
C PHE A 36 -8.87 -10.30 -0.89
N ARG A 37 -9.64 -11.33 -0.52
CA ARG A 37 -10.31 -11.39 0.80
C ARG A 37 -9.48 -12.03 1.91
N ASN A 38 -8.61 -12.97 1.55
CA ASN A 38 -7.93 -13.85 2.51
C ASN A 38 -6.41 -13.77 2.41
N MET A 39 -5.87 -12.63 1.99
CA MET A 39 -4.41 -12.42 1.95
C MET A 39 -3.82 -12.49 3.35
N GLN A 40 -2.68 -13.17 3.50
CA GLN A 40 -2.00 -13.32 4.79
C GLN A 40 -0.50 -13.11 4.65
N LEU A 41 0.06 -12.19 5.43
CA LEU A 41 1.52 -11.99 5.48
C LEU A 41 2.16 -13.13 6.29
N LYS A 42 2.97 -13.97 5.63
CA LYS A 42 3.64 -15.12 6.25
C LYS A 42 5.01 -14.75 6.83
N ALA A 43 5.76 -13.91 6.12
CA ALA A 43 7.11 -13.52 6.52
C ALA A 43 7.44 -12.12 6.01
N ILE A 44 8.28 -11.41 6.76
CA ILE A 44 8.81 -10.10 6.40
C ILE A 44 10.31 -10.04 6.74
N LYS A 45 11.11 -9.62 5.77
CA LYS A 45 12.50 -9.25 5.88
C LYS A 45 12.56 -7.74 6.03
N ARG A 46 13.29 -7.31 7.06
CA ARG A 46 13.51 -5.90 7.37
C ARG A 46 14.91 -5.49 6.97
N SER A 47 15.08 -4.20 6.74
CA SER A 47 16.40 -3.62 6.51
C SER A 47 17.23 -3.71 7.79
N ASP A 48 18.54 -3.92 7.66
CA ASP A 48 19.44 -3.83 8.81
C ASP A 48 19.38 -2.40 9.35
N LYS A 49 18.89 -2.26 10.58
CA LYS A 49 18.70 -0.95 11.21
C LYS A 49 20.02 -0.20 11.30
N LYS A 50 19.99 1.09 10.95
CA LYS A 50 21.07 2.03 11.25
C LYS A 50 20.53 3.08 12.22
N GLY A 51 21.19 3.24 13.37
CA GLY A 51 20.81 4.28 14.34
C GLY A 51 19.56 3.97 15.17
N THR A 52 18.77 5.00 15.47
CA THR A 52 17.64 4.99 16.42
C THR A 52 16.29 4.65 15.80
N GLU A 53 16.24 4.25 14.54
CA GLU A 53 15.00 4.00 13.80
C GLU A 53 14.16 2.86 14.42
N ALA A 54 12.88 3.15 14.63
CA ALA A 54 11.94 2.18 15.17
C ALA A 54 11.49 1.20 14.07
N VAL A 55 11.20 -0.06 14.44
CA VAL A 55 10.65 -1.04 13.47
C VAL A 55 9.31 -0.59 12.87
N THR A 56 8.61 0.30 13.57
CA THR A 56 7.32 0.87 13.21
C THR A 56 7.41 2.05 12.26
N GLU A 57 8.62 2.55 11.99
CA GLU A 57 8.87 3.61 11.00
C GLU A 57 9.18 3.02 9.61
N GLU A 58 9.48 1.73 9.54
CA GLU A 58 9.76 1.03 8.28
C GLU A 58 8.47 0.83 7.47
N LYS A 59 8.42 1.47 6.30
CA LYS A 59 7.27 1.45 5.38
C LYS A 59 7.48 0.44 4.26
N PHE A 60 6.41 -0.26 3.93
CA PHE A 60 6.33 -1.19 2.80
C PHE A 60 5.14 -0.81 1.92
N CYS A 61 5.01 -1.46 0.76
CA CYS A 61 3.78 -1.44 -0.03
C CYS A 61 3.49 -2.84 -0.57
N ILE A 62 2.22 -3.06 -0.90
CA ILE A 62 1.81 -4.22 -1.69
C ILE A 62 1.95 -3.83 -3.16
N LEU A 63 2.76 -4.60 -3.90
CA LEU A 63 2.86 -4.50 -5.35
C LEU A 63 1.79 -5.40 -5.98
N PHE A 64 0.87 -4.79 -6.72
CA PHE A 64 -0.06 -5.50 -7.59
C PHE A 64 0.48 -5.47 -9.00
N GLN A 65 0.47 -6.60 -9.69
CA GLN A 65 0.95 -6.72 -11.06
C GLN A 65 0.05 -7.68 -11.84
N SER A 66 -0.10 -7.42 -13.13
CA SER A 66 -0.89 -8.25 -14.03
C SER A 66 -0.35 -8.11 -15.45
N ASP A 67 -0.40 -9.21 -16.19
CA ASP A 67 -0.05 -9.24 -17.60
C ASP A 67 -1.31 -9.62 -18.39
N PHE A 68 -1.60 -8.89 -19.48
CA PHE A 68 -2.76 -9.18 -20.33
C PHE A 68 -2.50 -8.85 -21.80
N ASN A 69 -3.26 -9.51 -22.67
CA ASN A 69 -3.16 -9.36 -24.11
C ASN A 69 -4.33 -8.55 -24.67
N VAL A 70 -4.07 -7.72 -25.67
CA VAL A 70 -5.10 -6.93 -26.38
C VAL A 70 -4.99 -7.18 -27.88
N GLY A 71 -6.14 -7.18 -28.58
CA GLY A 71 -6.18 -7.32 -30.04
C GLY A 71 -5.86 -8.72 -30.56
N GLY A 72 -6.32 -9.78 -29.89
CA GLY A 72 -6.10 -11.15 -30.38
C GLY A 72 -4.69 -11.69 -30.18
N ASN A 73 -3.96 -11.18 -29.18
CA ASN A 73 -2.55 -11.48 -28.84
C ASN A 73 -1.49 -10.68 -29.60
N ASP A 74 -1.87 -9.64 -30.34
CA ASP A 74 -0.92 -8.76 -31.02
C ASP A 74 -0.13 -7.86 -30.05
N LEU A 75 -0.73 -7.52 -28.92
CA LEU A 75 -0.13 -6.66 -27.89
C LEU A 75 -0.14 -7.37 -26.54
N VAL A 76 1.02 -7.42 -25.88
CA VAL A 76 1.18 -7.91 -24.51
C VAL A 76 1.52 -6.73 -23.61
N PHE A 77 0.70 -6.48 -22.59
CA PHE A 77 0.91 -5.43 -21.61
C PHE A 77 1.29 -6.03 -20.26
N GLN A 78 2.25 -5.40 -19.60
CA GLN A 78 2.57 -5.65 -18.20
C GLN A 78 2.23 -4.40 -17.42
N VAL A 79 1.26 -4.50 -16.51
CA VAL A 79 0.81 -3.40 -15.67
C VAL A 79 1.10 -3.69 -14.21
N TRP A 80 1.35 -2.63 -13.45
CA TRP A 80 1.55 -2.73 -12.02
C TRP A 80 1.08 -1.47 -11.32
N THR A 81 0.77 -1.59 -10.03
CA THR A 81 0.48 -0.48 -9.15
C THR A 81 0.92 -0.81 -7.72
N LEU A 82 1.17 0.22 -6.92
CA LEU A 82 1.53 0.09 -5.52
C LEU A 82 0.35 0.52 -4.64
N SER A 83 0.16 -0.18 -3.53
CA SER A 83 -0.70 0.33 -2.46
C SER A 83 -0.13 1.62 -1.86
N LEU A 84 -0.96 2.32 -1.09
CA LEU A 84 -0.48 3.25 -0.06
C LEU A 84 0.50 2.53 0.90
N PRO A 85 1.37 3.29 1.59
CA PRO A 85 2.31 2.71 2.55
C PRO A 85 1.60 1.87 3.61
N VAL A 86 2.22 0.76 3.97
CA VAL A 86 1.83 -0.10 5.07
C VAL A 86 3.00 -0.26 6.04
N VAL A 87 2.69 -0.31 7.33
CA VAL A 87 3.66 -0.66 8.38
C VAL A 87 3.28 -2.03 8.92
N VAL A 88 4.26 -2.94 8.95
CA VAL A 88 4.06 -4.30 9.46
C VAL A 88 4.35 -4.31 10.96
N THR A 89 3.42 -4.82 11.76
CA THR A 89 3.59 -5.04 13.21
C THR A 89 3.59 -6.53 13.53
N VAL A 90 4.25 -6.91 14.63
CA VAL A 90 4.29 -8.30 15.15
C VAL A 90 3.63 -8.44 16.52
N HIS A 91 3.46 -7.32 17.24
CA HIS A 91 2.80 -7.26 18.54
C HIS A 91 1.88 -6.03 18.59
N GLY A 92 0.75 -6.14 19.30
CA GLY A 92 -0.26 -5.07 19.37
C GLY A 92 0.26 -3.78 20.01
N ASN A 93 1.28 -3.85 20.88
CA ASN A 93 1.91 -2.65 21.46
C ASN A 93 2.62 -1.75 20.44
N GLN A 94 2.79 -2.20 19.19
CA GLN A 94 3.39 -1.42 18.10
C GLN A 94 2.36 -0.61 17.31
N GLU A 95 1.06 -0.89 17.49
CA GLU A 95 -0.01 -0.35 16.66
C GLU A 95 -0.06 1.18 16.66
N CYS A 96 0.04 1.81 17.84
CA CYS A 96 0.02 3.27 17.95
C CYS A 96 1.15 3.94 17.15
N ASN A 97 2.38 3.41 17.24
CA ASN A 97 3.54 3.96 16.54
C ASN A 97 3.46 3.72 15.03
N ALA A 98 2.95 2.56 14.62
CA ALA A 98 2.69 2.25 13.22
C ALA A 98 1.63 3.16 12.62
N MET A 99 0.54 3.38 13.35
CA MET A 99 -0.55 4.29 12.95
C MET A 99 -0.04 5.73 12.80
N ALA A 100 0.80 6.21 13.71
CA ALA A 100 1.41 7.53 13.61
C ALA A 100 2.24 7.68 12.32
N THR A 101 3.04 6.66 11.98
CA THR A 101 3.84 6.63 10.75
C THR A 101 2.98 6.68 9.50
N VAL A 102 1.91 5.88 9.45
CA VAL A 102 0.96 5.86 8.31
C VAL A 102 0.19 7.17 8.21
N LEU A 103 -0.25 7.73 9.33
CA LEU A 103 -0.95 9.01 9.38
C LEU A 103 -0.07 10.13 8.84
N TRP A 104 1.19 10.20 9.26
CA TRP A 104 2.13 11.21 8.76
C TRP A 104 2.36 11.09 7.26
N ASP A 105 2.52 9.86 6.75
CA ASP A 105 2.75 9.65 5.32
C ASP A 105 1.53 10.02 4.47
N ASN A 106 0.34 9.56 4.86
CA ASN A 106 -0.89 9.90 4.15
C ASN A 106 -1.22 11.39 4.19
N ALA A 107 -0.88 12.08 5.28
CA ALA A 107 -1.18 13.49 5.48
C ALA A 107 -0.24 14.43 4.71
N PHE A 108 1.03 14.06 4.56
CA PHE A 108 2.09 15.00 4.14
C PHE A 108 2.93 14.52 2.95
N ALA A 109 2.52 13.45 2.26
CA ALA A 109 3.15 13.02 1.02
C ALA A 109 2.93 14.03 -0.11
N ASP A 110 4.02 14.45 -0.75
CA ASP A 110 3.95 15.29 -1.97
C ASP A 110 3.48 14.46 -3.19
N PRO A 111 2.69 15.04 -4.11
CA PRO A 111 2.35 14.39 -5.38
C PRO A 111 3.59 14.05 -6.20
N GLY A 112 3.68 12.83 -6.73
CA GLY A 112 4.79 12.40 -7.58
C GLY A 112 6.12 12.17 -6.86
N ARG A 113 6.14 12.16 -5.52
CA ARG A 113 7.34 11.86 -4.72
C ARG A 113 7.96 10.51 -5.06
N THR A 114 9.24 10.36 -4.75
CA THR A 114 9.86 9.05 -4.56
C THR A 114 9.11 8.28 -3.47
N PRO A 115 8.85 6.97 -3.62
CA PRO A 115 8.07 6.19 -2.65
C PRO A 115 8.54 6.41 -1.21
N PHE A 116 7.58 6.63 -0.31
CA PHE A 116 7.74 6.73 1.15
C PHE A 116 8.51 7.95 1.69
N VAL A 117 9.01 8.83 0.82
CA VAL A 117 9.60 10.11 1.22
C VAL A 117 8.53 11.04 1.78
N VAL A 118 8.74 11.56 2.97
CA VAL A 118 7.83 12.49 3.65
C VAL A 118 8.66 13.59 4.30
N PRO A 119 8.09 14.79 4.53
CA PRO A 119 8.81 15.84 5.23
C PRO A 119 9.11 15.42 6.69
N GLU A 120 10.29 15.77 7.18
CA GLU A 120 10.68 15.55 8.58
C GLU A 120 9.92 16.47 9.55
N SER A 121 9.45 17.62 9.07
CA SER A 121 8.67 18.56 9.86
C SER A 121 7.63 19.26 9.00
N VAL A 122 6.54 19.67 9.63
CA VAL A 122 5.47 20.44 9.01
C VAL A 122 5.04 21.58 9.93
N PRO A 123 4.46 22.67 9.40
CA PRO A 123 3.86 23.70 10.23
C PRO A 123 2.80 23.12 11.17
N TRP A 124 2.84 23.53 12.44
CA TRP A 124 1.90 23.07 13.47
C TRP A 124 0.42 23.17 13.07
N PRO A 125 -0.07 24.25 12.42
CA PRO A 125 -1.47 24.32 11.98
C PRO A 125 -1.87 23.19 11.03
N LYS A 126 -0.99 22.80 10.09
CA LYS A 126 -1.25 21.68 9.17
C LYS A 126 -1.38 20.36 9.93
N LEU A 127 -0.53 20.12 10.92
CA LEU A 127 -0.65 18.95 11.77
C LEU A 127 -1.97 18.97 12.58
N GLY A 128 -2.36 20.14 13.09
CA GLY A 128 -3.63 20.33 13.78
C GLY A 128 -4.84 19.94 12.93
N GLU A 129 -4.88 20.34 11.66
CA GLU A 129 -5.95 19.97 10.71
C GLU A 129 -6.02 18.46 10.49
N GLN A 130 -4.88 17.79 10.37
CA GLN A 130 -4.81 16.34 10.13
C GLN A 130 -5.24 15.55 11.36
N LEU A 131 -4.81 15.97 12.54
CA LEU A 131 -5.28 15.40 13.81
C LEU A 131 -6.79 15.61 13.96
N HIS A 132 -7.29 16.81 13.67
CA HIS A 132 -8.72 17.10 13.71
C HIS A 132 -9.52 16.17 12.80
N SER A 133 -9.12 16.03 11.52
CA SER A 133 -9.77 15.13 10.57
C SER A 133 -9.76 13.67 11.04
N LYS A 134 -8.67 13.22 11.67
CA LYS A 134 -8.54 11.85 12.19
C LYS A 134 -9.48 11.56 13.36
N PHE A 135 -9.74 12.53 14.24
CA PHE A 135 -10.52 12.35 15.47
C PHE A 135 -11.97 12.86 15.39
N GLN A 136 -12.36 13.48 14.26
CA GLN A 136 -13.75 13.86 14.00
C GLN A 136 -14.63 12.71 13.47
N GLN A 137 -14.05 11.55 13.19
CA GLN A 137 -14.77 10.35 12.74
C GLN A 137 -15.34 9.54 13.90
#